data_AF-A0A7S2BL67-F1
#
_entry.id   AF-A0A7S2BL67-F1
#
_cell.length_a   1.000
_cell.length_b   1.000
_cell.length_c   1.000
_cell.angle_alpha   90.00
_cell.angle_beta   90.00
_cell.angle_gamma   90.00
#
_symmetry.space_group_name_H-M   'P 1'
#
loop_
_entity.id
_entity.type
_entity.pdbx_description
1 polymer ?
#
loop_
_entity_poly.entity_id
_entity_poly.type
_entity_poly.pdbx_seq_one_letter_code
_entity_poly.pdbx_strand_id
1 'polypeptide(L)'
;LLQVSGVGDPSHLSELGVDCMVESKGVGQNLQDHLEVYFQHECTDKAPSLKPYLSLIQKALIGIRWILFRDGLGATNHFEAAAFIRTKAGVEYPDIQYHFLPVAVSYDGVTT
;
A
#
# COMPACT_ATOMS: atom_id res chain seq x y z
N LEU A 1 0.15 7.86 -20.12
CA LEU A 1 -0.99 7.98 -21.07
C LEU A 1 -1.05 9.37 -21.69
N LEU A 2 -1.19 10.46 -20.92
CA LEU A 2 -1.24 11.81 -21.47
C LEU A 2 -0.04 12.18 -22.35
N GLN A 3 1.19 11.93 -21.88
CA GLN A 3 2.42 12.21 -22.65
C GLN A 3 2.47 11.43 -23.97
N VAL A 4 2.08 10.14 -23.99
CA VAL A 4 2.03 9.34 -25.24
C VAL A 4 0.88 9.74 -26.16
N SER A 5 -0.06 10.55 -25.69
CA SER A 5 -1.12 11.16 -26.49
C SER A 5 -0.79 12.60 -26.92
N GLY A 6 0.45 13.06 -26.73
CA GLY A 6 0.90 14.39 -27.14
C GLY A 6 0.55 15.52 -26.17
N VAL A 7 0.24 15.21 -24.90
CA VAL A 7 -0.04 16.22 -23.86
C VAL A 7 1.07 16.22 -22.81
N GLY A 8 1.89 17.27 -22.77
CA GLY A 8 3.08 17.31 -21.90
C GLY A 8 4.02 18.49 -22.15
N ASP A 9 5.25 18.41 -21.61
CA ASP A 9 6.32 19.36 -21.93
C ASP A 9 6.82 19.14 -23.37
N PRO A 10 6.75 20.14 -24.27
CA PRO A 10 7.13 19.97 -25.68
C PRO A 10 8.57 19.51 -25.89
N SER A 11 9.52 19.95 -25.06
CA SER A 11 10.92 19.54 -25.16
C SER A 11 11.07 18.07 -24.83
N HIS A 12 10.45 17.64 -23.73
CA HIS A 12 10.47 16.24 -23.31
C HIS A 12 9.73 15.32 -24.29
N LEU A 13 8.59 15.76 -24.82
CA LEU A 13 7.84 14.99 -25.83
C LEU A 13 8.65 14.83 -27.12
N SER A 14 9.35 15.88 -27.55
CA SER A 14 10.23 15.83 -28.72
C SER A 14 11.39 14.84 -28.54
N GLU A 15 11.98 14.73 -27.35
CA GLU A 15 13.02 13.74 -27.04
C GLU A 15 12.52 12.29 -27.19
N LEU A 16 11.23 12.08 -26.94
CA LEU A 16 10.57 10.79 -27.03
C LEU A 16 9.96 10.50 -28.42
N GLY A 17 10.12 11.41 -29.39
CA GLY A 17 9.55 11.28 -30.73
C GLY A 17 8.02 11.40 -30.76
N VAL A 18 7.44 12.14 -29.81
CA VAL A 18 5.99 12.37 -29.72
C VAL A 18 5.67 13.80 -30.11
N ASP A 19 4.74 13.98 -31.06
CA ASP A 19 4.25 15.30 -31.43
C ASP A 19 3.46 15.93 -30.27
N CYS A 20 3.81 17.18 -29.91
CA CYS A 20 3.08 17.91 -28.90
C CYS A 20 1.77 18.48 -29.48
N MET A 21 0.63 17.93 -29.05
CA MET A 21 -0.71 18.41 -29.37
C MET A 21 -1.19 19.49 -28.40
N VAL A 22 -0.83 19.38 -27.12
CA VAL A 22 -1.19 20.35 -26.06
C VAL A 22 0.00 20.53 -25.12
N GLU A 23 0.51 21.76 -25.04
CA GLU A 23 1.57 22.10 -24.09
C GLU A 23 1.03 22.08 -22.66
N SER A 24 1.60 21.21 -21.82
CA SER A 24 1.30 21.15 -20.39
C SER A 24 2.49 20.60 -19.61
N LYS A 25 3.37 21.50 -19.17
CA LYS A 25 4.63 21.17 -18.47
C LYS A 25 4.42 20.48 -17.10
N GLY A 26 3.21 20.56 -16.54
CA GLY A 26 2.87 19.90 -15.28
C GLY A 26 2.60 18.39 -15.42
N VAL A 27 2.34 17.89 -16.64
CA VAL A 27 2.05 16.46 -16.83
C VAL A 27 3.30 15.62 -16.51
N GLY A 28 3.13 14.67 -15.59
CA GLY A 28 4.21 13.81 -15.10
C GLY A 28 5.07 14.45 -14.00
N GLN A 29 4.76 15.69 -13.60
CA GLN A 29 5.45 16.40 -12.52
C GLN A 29 4.65 16.34 -11.21
N ASN A 30 5.27 16.80 -10.12
CA ASN A 30 4.65 16.91 -8.79
C ASN A 30 4.06 15.57 -8.30
N LEU A 31 4.77 14.46 -8.56
CA LEU A 31 4.43 13.17 -7.99
C LEU A 31 4.56 13.27 -6.46
N GLN A 32 3.46 13.00 -5.78
CA GLN A 32 3.41 12.92 -4.32
C GLN A 32 3.03 11.50 -3.97
N ASP A 33 3.75 10.97 -2.99
CA ASP A 33 3.47 9.67 -2.39
C ASP A 33 3.58 9.81 -0.87
N HIS A 34 3.03 8.86 -0.15
CA HIS A 34 3.11 8.80 1.30
C HIS A 34 4.28 7.90 1.70
N LEU A 35 5.20 8.45 2.49
CA LEU A 35 6.29 7.67 3.05
C LEU A 35 5.76 6.83 4.23
N GLU A 36 6.00 5.52 4.19
CA GLU A 36 5.55 4.58 5.24
C GLU A 36 6.74 4.06 6.05
N VAL A 37 6.54 3.90 7.37
CA VAL A 37 7.52 3.32 8.30
C VAL A 37 6.82 2.27 9.15
N TYR A 38 7.46 1.10 9.28
CA TYR A 38 6.90 -0.04 10.02
C TYR A 38 7.41 -0.10 11.46
N PHE A 39 6.48 -0.18 12.40
CA PHE A 39 6.77 -0.48 13.80
C PHE A 39 6.22 -1.87 14.12
N GLN A 40 7.09 -2.81 14.44
CA GLN A 40 6.73 -4.21 14.65
C GLN A 40 6.94 -4.58 16.12
N HIS A 41 5.95 -5.22 16.72
CA HIS A 41 5.97 -5.62 18.12
C HIS A 41 5.60 -7.09 18.25
N GLU A 42 6.33 -7.83 19.10
CA GLU A 42 5.95 -9.18 19.47
C GLU A 42 4.72 -9.15 20.37
N CYS A 43 3.69 -9.93 20.03
CA CYS A 43 2.53 -10.15 20.89
C CYS A 43 2.70 -11.46 21.66
N THR A 44 2.51 -11.42 22.98
CA THR A 44 2.47 -12.61 23.82
C THR A 44 1.21 -13.46 23.56
N ASP A 45 0.12 -12.80 23.14
CA ASP A 45 -1.12 -13.45 22.77
C ASP A 45 -1.14 -13.82 21.29
N LYS A 46 -1.57 -15.05 20.99
CA LYS A 46 -1.67 -15.57 19.61
C LYS A 46 -2.90 -15.07 18.85
N ALA A 47 -3.92 -14.60 19.57
CA ALA A 47 -5.22 -14.22 18.99
C ALA A 47 -5.14 -13.09 17.95
N PRO A 48 -4.39 -11.99 18.17
CA PRO A 48 -4.27 -10.92 17.17
C PRO A 48 -3.20 -11.20 16.11
N SER A 49 -2.55 -12.38 16.05
CA SER A 49 -1.43 -12.62 15.14
C SER A 49 -1.81 -13.57 13.99
N LEU A 50 -1.42 -13.22 12.76
CA LEU A 50 -1.51 -14.12 11.60
C LEU A 50 -0.41 -15.17 11.53
N LYS A 51 0.62 -15.08 12.39
CA LYS A 51 1.77 -16.01 12.39
C LYS A 51 1.37 -17.50 12.37
N PRO A 52 0.37 -17.97 13.14
CA PRO A 52 -0.04 -19.38 13.12
C PRO A 52 -0.55 -19.87 11.75
N TYR A 53 -1.06 -18.95 10.92
CA TYR A 53 -1.66 -19.25 9.63
C TYR A 53 -0.66 -19.23 8.46
N LEU A 54 0.62 -18.97 8.72
CA LEU A 54 1.63 -18.85 7.67
C LEU A 54 2.14 -20.19 7.11
N SER A 55 1.85 -21.31 7.78
CA SER A 55 2.22 -22.64 7.31
C SER A 55 1.45 -23.04 6.03
N LEU A 56 2.05 -23.91 5.21
CA LEU A 56 1.46 -24.30 3.92
C LEU A 56 0.08 -24.96 4.07
N ILE A 57 -0.09 -25.80 5.09
CA ILE A 57 -1.37 -26.45 5.39
C ILE A 57 -2.44 -25.41 5.76
N GLN A 58 -2.10 -24.46 6.63
CA GLN A 58 -3.05 -23.41 7.04
C GLN A 58 -3.44 -22.51 5.86
N LYS A 59 -2.47 -22.12 5.02
CA LYS A 59 -2.73 -21.39 3.77
C LYS A 59 -3.65 -22.17 2.83
N ALA A 60 -3.44 -23.48 2.66
CA ALA A 60 -4.32 -24.33 1.85
C ALA A 60 -5.75 -24.38 2.41
N LEU A 61 -5.91 -24.53 3.73
CA LEU A 61 -7.23 -24.53 4.38
C LEU A 61 -7.96 -23.18 4.21
N ILE A 62 -7.23 -22.06 4.34
CA ILE A 62 -7.77 -20.71 4.08
C ILE A 62 -8.23 -20.60 2.62
N GLY A 63 -7.40 -21.04 1.67
CA GLY A 63 -7.74 -21.02 0.25
C GLY A 63 -8.97 -21.88 -0.08
N ILE A 64 -9.05 -23.09 0.46
CA ILE A 64 -10.22 -23.98 0.29
C ILE A 64 -11.48 -23.31 0.84
N ARG A 65 -11.42 -22.76 2.05
CA ARG A 65 -12.56 -22.06 2.66
C ARG A 65 -13.03 -20.89 1.78
N TRP A 66 -12.10 -20.07 1.31
CA TRP A 66 -12.44 -18.95 0.45
C TRP A 66 -13.03 -19.39 -0.89
N ILE A 67 -12.52 -20.45 -1.52
CA ILE A 67 -13.07 -20.98 -2.78
C ILE A 67 -14.52 -21.45 -2.60
N LEU A 68 -14.78 -22.18 -1.51
CA LEU A 68 -16.08 -22.82 -1.27
C LEU A 68 -17.14 -21.84 -0.72
N PHE A 69 -16.73 -20.94 0.19
CA PHE A 69 -17.65 -20.14 0.99
C PHE A 69 -17.45 -18.63 0.83
N ARG A 70 -16.37 -18.20 0.17
CA ARG A 70 -16.03 -16.79 -0.05
C ARG A 70 -15.89 -15.99 1.24
N ASP A 71 -15.50 -16.64 2.33
CA ASP A 71 -15.37 -16.04 3.66
C ASP A 71 -14.05 -16.40 4.36
N GLY A 72 -13.89 -15.92 5.60
CA GLY A 72 -12.73 -16.19 6.45
C GLY A 72 -11.50 -15.33 6.12
N LEU A 73 -10.32 -15.78 6.56
CA LEU A 73 -9.05 -15.03 6.43
C LEU A 73 -8.65 -14.76 4.97
N GLY A 74 -9.14 -15.54 4.01
CA GLY A 74 -8.91 -15.30 2.59
C GLY A 74 -9.74 -14.14 2.01
N ALA A 75 -10.70 -13.61 2.78
CA ALA A 75 -11.60 -12.54 2.38
C ALA A 75 -11.30 -11.19 3.08
N THR A 76 -10.27 -11.10 3.93
CA THR A 76 -9.84 -9.84 4.58
C THR A 76 -8.62 -9.24 3.88
N ASN A 77 -8.50 -7.91 3.93
CA ASN A 77 -7.28 -7.19 3.53
C ASN A 77 -6.24 -7.11 4.65
N HIS A 78 -6.61 -7.50 5.88
CA HIS A 78 -5.82 -7.46 7.12
C HIS A 78 -5.46 -6.05 7.64
N PHE A 79 -6.10 -5.00 7.14
CA PHE A 79 -6.01 -3.64 7.70
C PHE A 79 -7.12 -3.47 8.75
N GLU A 80 -6.84 -3.92 9.97
CA GLU A 80 -7.88 -4.13 10.99
C GLU A 80 -8.21 -2.86 11.78
N ALA A 81 -7.29 -1.90 11.86
CA ALA A 81 -7.55 -0.58 12.43
C ALA A 81 -6.71 0.51 11.77
N ALA A 82 -7.20 1.75 11.83
CA ALA A 82 -6.49 2.91 11.32
C ALA A 82 -6.68 4.11 12.25
N ALA A 83 -5.72 5.03 12.24
CA ALA A 83 -5.81 6.30 12.95
C ALA A 83 -5.22 7.43 12.11
N PHE A 84 -5.80 8.62 12.25
CA PHE A 84 -5.27 9.85 11.67
C PHE A 84 -4.94 10.80 12.81
N ILE A 85 -3.68 11.20 12.91
CA ILE A 85 -3.21 12.07 14.00
C ILE A 85 -2.44 13.27 13.46
N ARG A 86 -2.25 14.26 14.33
CA ARG A 86 -1.40 15.42 14.08
C ARG A 86 -0.05 15.20 14.75
N THR A 87 1.04 15.52 14.05
CA THR A 87 2.41 15.45 14.59
C THR A 87 2.61 16.34 15.81
N LYS A 88 1.92 17.49 15.87
CA LYS A 88 2.01 18.48 16.95
C LYS A 88 0.77 19.38 17.02
N ALA A 89 0.66 20.12 18.12
CA ALA A 89 -0.34 21.18 18.27
C ALA A 89 -0.16 22.27 17.18
N GLY A 90 -1.27 22.77 16.66
CA GLY A 90 -1.29 23.83 15.64
C GLY A 90 -1.23 23.36 14.19
N VAL A 91 -0.99 22.07 13.90
CA VAL A 91 -1.19 21.53 12.53
C VAL A 91 -2.69 21.53 12.23
N GLU A 92 -3.11 22.04 11.07
CA GLU A 92 -4.52 22.25 10.75
C GLU A 92 -5.29 20.95 10.48
N TYR A 93 -4.65 19.99 9.81
CA TYR A 93 -5.20 18.68 9.42
C TYR A 93 -4.27 17.53 9.83
N PRO A 94 -4.78 16.30 9.99
CA PRO A 94 -3.92 15.15 10.26
C PRO A 94 -2.85 14.97 9.18
N ASP A 95 -1.61 14.80 9.60
CA ASP A 95 -0.42 14.66 8.76
C ASP A 95 0.29 13.31 8.97
N ILE A 96 -0.25 12.45 9.85
CA ILE A 96 0.17 11.05 10.01
C ILE A 96 -1.04 10.13 9.91
N GLN A 97 -0.89 9.05 9.16
CA GLN A 97 -1.81 7.93 9.10
C GLN A 97 -1.15 6.67 9.69
N TYR A 98 -1.81 6.04 10.65
CA TYR A 98 -1.45 4.72 11.14
C TYR A 98 -2.36 3.66 10.56
N HIS A 99 -1.77 2.51 10.23
CA HIS A 99 -2.48 1.27 9.95
C HIS A 99 -2.00 0.21 10.92
N PHE A 100 -2.93 -0.50 11.53
CA PHE A 100 -2.62 -1.68 12.33
C PHE A 100 -2.89 -2.92 11.49
N LEU A 101 -1.85 -3.75 11.37
CA LEU A 101 -1.93 -5.04 10.71
C LEU A 101 -1.52 -6.14 11.70
N PRO A 102 -2.24 -7.27 11.77
CA PRO A 102 -1.92 -8.41 12.63
C PRO A 102 -0.76 -9.26 12.09
N VAL A 103 0.24 -8.65 11.43
CA VAL A 103 1.37 -9.33 10.77
C VAL A 103 2.67 -8.57 10.97
N ALA A 104 3.76 -9.34 11.09
CA ALA A 104 5.13 -8.84 11.01
C ALA A 104 5.66 -9.05 9.58
N VAL A 105 6.22 -8.00 8.98
CA VAL A 105 6.73 -8.00 7.61
C VAL A 105 8.24 -7.77 7.65
N SER A 106 9.02 -8.70 7.12
CA SER A 106 10.44 -8.47 6.90
C SER A 106 10.66 -7.85 5.51
N TYR A 107 11.52 -6.84 5.43
CA TYR A 107 11.79 -6.13 4.18
C TYR A 107 12.67 -6.92 3.19
N ASP A 108 13.22 -8.07 3.62
CA ASP A 108 13.99 -9.00 2.80
C ASP A 108 13.14 -10.10 2.13
N GLY A 109 11.81 -10.07 2.33
CA GLY A 109 10.89 -11.09 1.80
C GLY A 109 10.88 -12.41 2.57
N VAL A 110 11.59 -12.49 3.71
CA VAL A 110 11.66 -13.68 4.57
C VAL A 110 10.79 -13.52 5.82
N THR A 111 9.50 -13.85 5.70
CA THR A 111 8.58 -13.88 6.87
C THR A 111 9.21 -14.66 8.05
N THR A 112 9.36 -14.02 9.21
CA THR A 112 9.93 -14.60 10.45
C THR A 112 8.89 -14.99 11.50
#